data_AF-A0A2S7WS07-F1
#
_entry.id   AF-A0A2S7WS07-F1
#
_cell.length_a   1.000
_cell.length_b   1.000
_cell.length_c   1.000
_cell.angle_alpha   90.00
_cell.angle_beta   90.00
_cell.angle_gamma   90.00
#
_symmetry.space_group_name_H-M   'P 1'
#
loop_
_entity.id
_entity.type
_entity.pdbx_description
1 polymer ?
#
loop_
_entity_poly.entity_id
_entity_poly.type
_entity_poly.pdbx_seq_one_letter_code
_entity_poly.pdbx_strand_id
1 'polypeptide(L)' 'MNKTEIKILEAIQKNRLNIKKLGERNWYSYFIRITELVWSRNLYDGYLIEVYDKQKYHLATIKI' A
#
# COMPACT_ATOMS: atom_id res chain seq x y z
N MET A 1 3.76 11.75 -10.02
CA MET A 1 2.91 10.90 -9.17
C MET A 1 1.71 10.48 -9.99
N ASN A 2 1.47 9.17 -10.10
CA ASN A 2 0.37 8.63 -10.87
C ASN A 2 -0.97 8.92 -10.16
N LYS A 3 -2.09 9.02 -10.89
CA LYS A 3 -3.40 9.35 -10.27
C LYS A 3 -3.80 8.34 -9.18
N THR A 4 -3.44 7.08 -9.35
CA THR A 4 -3.69 6.00 -8.37
C THR A 4 -2.86 6.20 -7.09
N GLU A 5 -1.59 6.57 -7.22
CA GLU A 5 -0.71 6.82 -6.07
C GLU A 5 -1.22 7.98 -5.22
N ILE A 6 -1.62 9.09 -5.85
CA ILE A 6 -2.20 10.25 -5.16
C ILE A 6 -3.43 9.83 -4.34
N LYS A 7 -4.35 9.07 -4.95
CA LYS A 7 -5.57 8.58 -4.27
C LYS A 7 -5.24 7.70 -3.06
N ILE A 8 -4.25 6.82 -3.18
CA ILE A 8 -3.85 5.93 -2.10
C ILE A 8 -3.18 6.72 -0.97
N LEU A 9 -2.27 7.64 -1.29
CA LEU A 9 -1.63 8.50 -0.30
C LEU A 9 -2.63 9.38 0.44
N GLU A 10 -3.58 10.00 -0.28
CA GLU A 10 -4.67 10.74 0.34
C GLU A 10 -5.55 9.84 1.22
N ALA A 11 -5.82 8.61 0.81
CA ALA A 11 -6.59 7.67 1.62
C ALA A 11 -5.87 7.29 2.91
N ILE A 12 -4.54 7.18 2.88
CA ILE A 12 -3.71 6.93 4.06
C ILE A 12 -3.74 8.15 4.99
N GLN A 13 -3.51 9.35 4.44
CA GLN A 13 -3.57 10.60 5.22
C GLN A 13 -4.93 10.84 5.87
N LYS A 14 -6.02 10.54 5.14
CA LYS A 14 -7.41 10.63 5.65
C LYS A 14 -7.81 9.44 6.53
N ASN A 15 -6.88 8.55 6.87
CA ASN A 15 -7.09 7.33 7.67
C ASN A 15 -8.17 6.37 7.11
N ARG A 16 -8.43 6.43 5.80
CA ARG A 16 -9.32 5.52 5.05
C ARG A 16 -8.61 4.23 4.62
N LEU A 17 -7.28 4.24 4.62
CA LEU A 17 -6.43 3.07 4.40
C LEU A 17 -5.39 2.98 5.52
N ASN A 18 -5.57 2.02 6.43
CA ASN A 18 -4.65 1.82 7.55
C ASN A 18 -3.46 0.93 7.15
N ILE A 19 -2.29 1.53 6.94
CA ILE A 19 -1.07 0.83 6.52
C ILE A 19 -0.48 -0.12 7.57
N LYS A 20 -0.85 0.05 8.86
CA LYS A 20 -0.41 -0.85 9.93
C LYS A 20 -1.09 -2.22 9.87
N LYS A 21 -2.18 -2.35 9.10
CA LYS A 21 -2.82 -3.64 8.85
C LYS A 21 -2.12 -4.31 7.67
N LEU A 22 -1.06 -5.05 8.02
CA LEU A 22 -0.22 -5.82 7.12
C LEU A 22 -1.01 -6.91 6.36
N GLY A 23 -0.45 -7.33 5.23
CA GLY A 23 -0.96 -8.40 4.41
C GLY A 23 -1.79 -7.93 3.21
N GLU A 24 -2.50 -8.88 2.63
CA GLU A 24 -3.28 -8.72 1.42
C GLU A 24 -4.75 -8.48 1.72
N ARG A 25 -5.37 -7.48 1.07
CA ARG A 25 -6.80 -7.21 1.22
C ARG A 25 -7.40 -6.46 0.04
N ASN A 26 -8.70 -6.63 -0.13
CA ASN A 26 -9.47 -5.76 -1.00
C ASN A 26 -9.74 -4.42 -0.31
N TRP A 27 -9.59 -3.33 -1.06
CA TRP A 27 -9.92 -1.97 -0.64
C TRP A 27 -10.65 -1.26 -1.79
N TYR A 28 -11.97 -1.08 -1.64
CA TYR A 28 -12.86 -0.62 -2.70
C TYR A 28 -12.71 -1.44 -4.00
N SER A 29 -12.21 -0.83 -5.06
CA SER A 29 -11.99 -1.43 -6.38
C SER A 29 -10.57 -1.97 -6.59
N TYR A 30 -9.73 -1.91 -5.55
CA TYR A 30 -8.33 -2.31 -5.62
C TYR A 30 -8.06 -3.51 -4.74
N PHE A 31 -7.08 -4.31 -5.15
CA PHE A 31 -6.42 -5.26 -4.28
C PHE A 31 -5.11 -4.64 -3.81
N ILE A 32 -4.87 -4.63 -2.50
CA ILE A 32 -3.69 -3.98 -1.91
C ILE A 32 -2.92 -5.02 -1.11
N ARG A 33 -1.61 -5.08 -1.31
CA ARG A 33 -0.68 -5.78 -0.43
C ARG A 33 0.15 -4.77 0.33
N ILE A 34 0.18 -4.90 1.64
CA ILE A 34 1.01 -4.07 2.50
C ILE A 34 2.04 -4.96 3.20
N THR A 35 3.30 -4.68 2.92
CA THR A 35 4.45 -5.39 3.47
C THR A 35 5.26 -4.43 4.30
N GLU A 36 5.62 -4.82 5.52
CA GLU A 36 6.53 -4.04 6.34
C GLU A 36 7.94 -4.11 5.76
N LEU A 37 8.59 -2.96 5.63
CA LEU A 37 9.99 -2.90 5.20
C LEU A 37 10.88 -3.08 6.43
N VAL A 38 11.62 -4.18 6.47
CA VAL A 38 12.51 -4.51 7.58
C VAL A 38 13.94 -4.52 7.06
N TRP A 39 14.81 -3.71 7.66
CA TRP A 39 16.25 -3.74 7.40
C TRP A 39 16.90 -4.99 7.98
N SER A 40 18.10 -5.33 7.50
CA SER A 40 18.89 -6.49 7.98
C SER A 40 19.16 -6.52 9.49
N ARG A 41 18.93 -5.40 10.20
CA ARG A 41 19.04 -5.26 11.65
C ARG A 41 17.70 -5.30 12.40
N ASN A 42 16.62 -5.76 11.77
CA ASN A 42 15.26 -5.72 12.31
C ASN A 42 14.79 -4.31 12.70
N LEU A 43 15.27 -3.30 11.98
CA LEU A 43 14.77 -1.93 12.10
C LEU A 43 13.64 -1.74 11.08
N TYR A 44 12.50 -1.27 11.56
CA TYR A 44 11.33 -0.98 10.74
C TYR A 44 11.57 0.29 9.91
N ASP A 45 11.62 0.13 8.59
CA ASP A 45 11.89 1.17 7.58
C ASP A 45 10.60 1.49 6.79
N GLY A 46 9.48 1.53 7.51
CA GLY A 46 8.17 1.87 6.94
C GLY A 46 7.46 0.69 6.27
N TYR A 47 6.72 0.99 5.19
CA TYR A 47 5.81 0.06 4.53
C TYR A 47 5.93 0.15 3.00
N LEU A 48 5.92 -1.02 2.37
CA LEU A 48 5.73 -1.21 0.94
C LEU A 48 4.26 -1.51 0.67
N ILE A 49 3.63 -0.70 -0.18
CA ILE A 49 2.24 -0.87 -0.59
C ILE A 49 2.22 -1.16 -2.08
N GLU A 50 1.78 -2.37 -2.43
CA GLU A 50 1.53 -2.76 -3.80
C GLU A 50 0.03 -2.66 -4.08
N VAL A 51 -0.33 -2.00 -5.17
CA VAL A 51 -1.72 -1.74 -5.56
C VAL A 51 -1.98 -2.43 -6.88
N TYR A 52 -3.06 -3.20 -6.91
CA TYR A 52 -3.52 -3.96 -8.07
C TYR A 52 -4.98 -3.62 -8.36
N ASP A 53 -5.41 -3.85 -9.60
CA ASP A 53 -6.83 -3.83 -9.94
C ASP A 53 -7.55 -5.12 -9.48
N LYS A 54 -8.85 -5.22 -9.78
CA LYS A 54 -9.65 -6.42 -9.46
C LYS A 54 -9.19 -7.68 -10.18
N GLN A 55 -8.52 -7.53 -11.32
CA GLN A 55 -7.98 -8.63 -12.12
C GLN A 55 -6.55 -9.01 -11.68
N LYS A 56 -6.05 -8.38 -10.61
CA LYS A 56 -4.71 -8.52 -10.05
C LYS A 56 -3.59 -8.02 -10.98
N TYR A 57 -3.91 -7.12 -11.91
CA TYR A 57 -2.88 -6.38 -12.64
C TYR A 57 -2.27 -5.31 -11.74
N HIS A 58 -0.95 -5.25 -11.74
CA HIS A 58 -0.20 -4.27 -10.97
C HIS A 58 -0.46 -2.86 -11.51
N LEU A 59 -0.76 -1.93 -10.61
CA LEU A 59 -1.04 -0.53 -10.92
C LEU A 59 0.02 0.43 -10.37
N ALA A 60 0.49 0.18 -9.14
CA ALA A 60 1.46 1.05 -8.47
C ALA A 60 2.18 0.33 -7.32
N THR A 61 3.39 0.80 -7.01
CA THR A 61 4.12 0.43 -5.80
C THR A 61 4.54 1.70 -5.08
N ILE A 62 4.18 1.81 -3.81
CA ILE A 62 4.41 2.99 -2.98
C ILE A 62 5.25 2.57 -1.77
N LYS A 63 6.31 3.31 -1.47
CA LYS A 63 7.11 3.16 -0.25
C LYS A 63 6.84 4.35 0.65
N ILE A 64 6.52 4.09 1.92
CA ILE A 64 6.15 5.09 2.92
C ILE A 64 6.93 4.83 4.20
#